data_AF-A0A1H3IHD5-F1
#
_entry.id   AF-A0A1H3IHD5-F1
#
_cell.length_a   1.000
_cell.length_b   1.000
_cell.length_c   1.000
_cell.angle_alpha   90.00
_cell.angle_beta   90.00
_cell.angle_gamma   90.00
#
_symmetry.space_group_name_H-M   'P 1'
#
loop_
_entity.id
_entity.type
_entity.pdbx_description
1 polymer ?
#
loop_
_entity_poly.entity_id
_entity_poly.type
_entity_poly.pdbx_seq_one_letter_code
_entity_poly.pdbx_strand_id
1 'polypeptide(L)'
;GELTTASGSVAGIFQSGADVPLSYSLSSDTSSLPSLSSGGVALVYSVTGNTLTAKAGTTDVFTLSLTVAGAYTFTLLQPLDHAAGNDENDLTLNLGALLQATDKDGDTVTAAADKLVITVDDDTPTLAFGNLIGTGTQLAQQGYWDMGAGADGLDADGLDISLANGQFTLVRPDNTTSIGTGTLVEQSPSPDGSGAYQFAGALTGDFDNNAATADTTVHYTLTAYANGTYALDLEEGFRSTVVLSSADGSLDAGGPDPVRTLTIGTEEVVFFGANPLAPQTGANSILTGIGLGVSDPTEGQLQTNPLPSFIGSAAMNVSTSGIGIANNNLEGNNTAGINAGDESFVINPETLLTAMKVFIDNSVQGYNPATEELYYTIYYEDGTTSGAPIKVQAADLQAEAGGQTSFLVEWDGSRLIDAVQLTMGKGTIKIPTIEFIHQTQSLASDILLSFNATITDKDGDTATSTFDANLFANDPADALFDFRLLGTGGERDAFNIDLAAAENQYQVSGFDTGPGQRDAVVLIGDAGAVVQSIDNAGADSIVTVAETGGQLTTITLVGVDLLNTDIVLGSV
;
A
#
# COMPACT_ATOMS: atom_id res chain seq x y z
N GLY A 1 2.99 17.65 28.74
CA GLY A 1 4.21 17.96 29.57
C GLY A 1 4.88 16.77 30.31
N GLU A 2 6.22 16.61 30.22
CA GLU A 2 7.02 15.40 30.61
C GLU A 2 7.04 15.02 32.11
N LEU A 3 7.13 13.71 32.39
CA LEU A 3 7.49 13.12 33.70
C LEU A 3 8.78 13.71 34.30
N THR A 4 8.64 14.76 35.11
CA THR A 4 9.77 15.55 35.62
C THR A 4 9.74 15.71 37.13
N THR A 5 10.93 15.84 37.74
CA THR A 5 11.08 16.18 39.15
C THR A 5 11.80 17.51 39.32
N ALA A 6 11.23 18.41 40.12
CA ALA A 6 11.83 19.68 40.53
C ALA A 6 12.04 19.69 42.05
N SER A 7 13.17 20.23 42.53
CA SER A 7 13.48 20.28 43.95
C SER A 7 14.08 21.62 44.37
N GLY A 8 13.93 21.97 45.64
CA GLY A 8 14.42 23.24 46.17
C GLY A 8 14.23 23.36 47.67
N SER A 9 14.28 24.60 48.18
CA SER A 9 14.06 24.88 49.59
C SER A 9 13.14 26.09 49.79
N VAL A 10 12.16 25.94 50.67
CA VAL A 10 11.24 27.01 51.09
C VAL A 10 11.78 27.85 52.24
N ALA A 11 12.95 27.49 52.79
CA ALA A 11 13.46 28.11 54.01
C ALA A 11 13.67 29.63 53.89
N GLY A 12 14.01 30.12 52.68
CA GLY A 12 14.19 31.54 52.40
C GLY A 12 12.90 32.35 52.23
N ILE A 13 11.73 31.70 52.18
CA ILE A 13 10.42 32.38 52.03
C ILE A 13 9.98 33.04 53.35
N PHE A 14 10.39 32.47 54.48
CA PHE A 14 9.93 32.85 55.82
C PHE A 14 11.05 33.53 56.61
N GLN A 15 10.67 34.47 57.48
CA GLN A 15 11.61 35.15 58.39
C GLN A 15 11.37 34.66 59.81
N SER A 16 12.41 34.12 60.45
CA SER A 16 12.28 33.49 61.77
C SER A 16 12.18 34.46 62.94
N GLY A 17 12.44 35.75 62.71
CA GLY A 17 12.56 36.70 63.81
C GLY A 17 13.60 36.25 64.85
N ALA A 18 13.27 36.36 66.14
CA ALA A 18 14.13 35.93 67.25
C ALA A 18 13.97 34.43 67.60
N ASP A 19 12.90 33.78 67.14
CA ASP A 19 12.46 32.47 67.63
C ASP A 19 12.82 31.37 66.62
N VAL A 20 14.04 30.85 66.77
CA VAL A 20 14.61 29.78 65.93
C VAL A 20 14.67 28.44 66.68
N PRO A 21 14.60 27.30 65.96
CA PRO A 21 14.47 27.16 64.50
C PRO A 21 13.01 27.19 64.01
N LEU A 22 12.83 27.54 62.73
CA LEU A 22 11.56 27.31 62.03
C LEU A 22 11.41 25.83 61.66
N SER A 23 10.16 25.35 61.68
CA SER A 23 9.74 24.05 61.15
C SER A 23 8.69 24.26 60.06
N TYR A 24 8.79 23.51 58.97
CA TYR A 24 7.93 23.69 57.79
C TYR A 24 6.94 22.54 57.62
N SER A 25 5.72 22.88 57.22
CA SER A 25 4.65 21.91 56.96
C SER A 25 3.71 22.37 55.85
N LEU A 26 2.93 21.44 55.31
CA LEU A 26 1.85 21.75 54.37
C LEU A 26 0.51 21.93 55.10
N SER A 27 -0.29 22.91 54.68
CA SER A 27 -1.69 23.05 55.07
C SER A 27 -2.52 21.90 54.52
N SER A 28 -3.47 21.40 55.32
CA SER A 28 -4.47 20.45 54.84
C SER A 28 -5.59 21.13 54.05
N ASP A 29 -5.68 22.46 54.09
CA ASP A 29 -6.64 23.23 53.29
C ASP A 29 -6.10 23.48 51.89
N THR A 30 -6.73 22.84 50.90
CA THR A 30 -6.37 22.93 49.49
C THR A 30 -7.32 23.83 48.70
N SER A 31 -8.24 24.56 49.34
CA SER A 31 -9.28 25.33 48.63
C SER A 31 -8.75 26.47 47.78
N SER A 32 -7.50 26.89 48.01
CA SER A 32 -6.82 27.96 47.27
C SER A 32 -6.03 27.47 46.05
N LEU A 33 -5.98 26.17 45.80
CA LEU A 33 -5.25 25.60 44.65
C LEU A 33 -6.04 25.76 43.34
N PRO A 34 -5.35 25.86 42.19
CA PRO A 34 -6.02 26.00 40.89
C PRO A 34 -6.84 24.76 40.54
N SER A 35 -7.95 24.97 39.83
CA SER A 35 -8.68 23.87 39.19
C SER A 35 -7.94 23.44 37.91
N LEU A 36 -7.41 22.22 37.91
CA LEU A 36 -6.70 21.64 36.78
C LEU A 36 -7.34 20.29 36.43
N SER A 37 -6.98 19.73 35.28
CA SER A 37 -7.36 18.38 34.86
C SER A 37 -6.17 17.63 34.26
N SER A 38 -6.33 16.33 34.08
CA SER A 38 -5.39 15.43 33.41
C SER A 38 -6.20 14.32 32.74
N GLY A 39 -5.99 14.12 31.44
CA GLY A 39 -6.80 13.23 30.60
C GLY A 39 -8.28 13.62 30.59
N GLY A 40 -8.60 14.92 30.64
CA GLY A 40 -9.96 15.45 30.71
C GLY A 40 -10.66 15.26 32.07
N VAL A 41 -9.98 14.71 33.08
CA VAL A 41 -10.53 14.45 34.42
C VAL A 41 -10.02 15.49 35.41
N ALA A 42 -10.95 16.18 36.08
CA ALA A 42 -10.62 17.21 37.07
C ALA A 42 -9.80 16.65 38.25
N LEU A 43 -8.77 17.41 38.67
CA LEU A 43 -7.91 17.03 39.77
C LEU A 43 -8.59 17.20 41.13
N VAL A 44 -8.34 16.24 42.02
CA VAL A 44 -8.66 16.32 43.43
C VAL A 44 -7.36 16.33 44.23
N TYR A 45 -7.20 17.37 45.05
CA TYR A 45 -6.02 17.55 45.89
C TYR A 45 -6.24 16.98 47.28
N SER A 46 -5.20 16.39 47.85
CA SER A 46 -5.19 15.95 49.24
C SER A 46 -3.81 16.10 49.85
N VAL A 47 -3.76 16.47 51.13
CA VAL A 47 -2.50 16.57 51.88
C VAL A 47 -2.52 15.57 53.02
N THR A 48 -1.51 14.68 53.04
CA THR A 48 -1.29 13.72 54.12
C THR A 48 0.10 13.94 54.70
N GLY A 49 0.17 14.40 55.95
CA GLY A 49 1.43 14.87 56.53
C GLY A 49 1.97 16.06 55.75
N ASN A 50 3.19 15.94 55.23
CA ASN A 50 3.81 16.98 54.40
C ASN A 50 3.90 16.56 52.92
N THR A 51 2.96 15.74 52.45
CA THR A 51 2.86 15.37 51.03
C THR A 51 1.50 15.80 50.49
N LEU A 52 1.52 16.65 49.47
CA LEU A 52 0.38 16.92 48.60
C LEU A 52 0.35 15.88 47.48
N THR A 53 -0.81 15.31 47.22
CA THR A 53 -1.08 14.45 46.07
C THR A 53 -2.28 15.01 45.31
N ALA A 54 -2.10 15.24 44.01
CA ALA A 54 -3.17 15.57 43.08
C ALA A 54 -3.56 14.32 42.29
N LYS A 55 -4.86 14.01 42.23
CA LYS A 55 -5.39 12.83 41.53
C LYS A 55 -6.41 13.18 40.47
N ALA A 56 -6.29 12.58 39.30
CA ALA A 56 -7.35 12.49 38.30
C ALA A 56 -8.06 11.14 38.48
N GLY A 57 -9.27 11.16 39.06
CA GLY A 57 -9.96 9.92 39.44
C GLY A 57 -9.14 9.09 40.44
N THR A 58 -8.62 7.95 40.00
CA THR A 58 -7.77 7.06 40.83
C THR A 58 -6.28 7.22 40.58
N THR A 59 -5.88 7.96 39.55
CA THR A 59 -4.50 8.09 39.08
C THR A 59 -3.82 9.28 39.75
N ASP A 60 -2.60 9.09 40.26
CA ASP A 60 -1.79 10.18 40.81
C ASP A 60 -1.16 10.97 39.65
N VAL A 61 -1.41 12.28 39.61
CA VAL A 61 -0.97 13.17 38.52
C VAL A 61 0.28 13.93 38.89
N PHE A 62 0.36 14.44 40.12
CA PHE A 62 1.60 14.96 40.67
C PHE A 62 1.65 14.87 42.18
N THR A 63 2.86 14.97 42.73
CA THR A 63 3.08 15.08 44.18
C THR A 63 4.02 16.22 44.53
N LEU A 64 3.82 16.84 45.70
CA LEU A 64 4.77 17.74 46.33
C LEU A 64 5.06 17.21 47.74
N SER A 65 6.30 16.81 48.01
CA SER A 65 6.77 16.44 49.35
C SER A 65 7.59 17.57 49.96
N LEU A 66 7.36 17.85 51.25
CA LEU A 66 8.06 18.87 52.03
C LEU A 66 8.67 18.27 53.30
N THR A 67 9.95 18.49 53.52
CA THR A 67 10.62 18.12 54.76
C THR A 67 10.44 19.19 55.83
N VAL A 68 10.53 18.80 57.11
CA VAL A 68 10.48 19.75 58.24
C VAL A 68 11.61 20.78 58.23
N ALA A 69 12.69 20.51 57.49
CA ALA A 69 13.82 21.43 57.28
C ALA A 69 13.62 22.37 56.07
N GLY A 70 12.51 22.24 55.35
CA GLY A 70 12.13 23.13 54.25
C GLY A 70 12.60 22.69 52.86
N ALA A 71 13.28 21.55 52.72
CA ALA A 71 13.54 20.97 51.40
C ALA A 71 12.25 20.41 50.80
N TYR A 72 11.95 20.75 49.55
CA TYR A 72 10.80 20.22 48.82
C TYR A 72 11.18 19.44 47.57
N THR A 73 10.29 18.56 47.13
CA THR A 73 10.40 17.84 45.85
C THR A 73 9.01 17.76 45.23
N PHE A 74 8.87 18.32 44.03
CA PHE A 74 7.71 18.19 43.17
C PHE A 74 7.99 17.13 42.11
N THR A 75 7.04 16.23 41.86
CA THR A 75 7.14 15.21 40.80
C THR A 75 5.85 15.23 40.00
N LEU A 76 5.96 15.52 38.70
CA LEU A 76 4.89 15.32 37.72
C LEU A 76 4.89 13.84 37.32
N LEU A 77 3.75 13.18 37.50
CA LEU A 77 3.54 11.74 37.31
C LEU A 77 2.66 11.43 36.09
N GLN A 78 1.82 12.36 35.66
CA GLN A 78 1.03 12.31 34.44
C GLN A 78 0.95 13.72 33.86
N PRO A 79 0.75 13.88 32.54
CA PRO A 79 0.60 15.19 31.94
C PRO A 79 -0.64 15.92 32.48
N LEU A 80 -0.56 17.23 32.55
CA LEU A 80 -1.70 18.10 32.88
C LEU A 80 -2.36 18.51 31.57
N ASP A 81 -3.67 18.70 31.56
CA ASP A 81 -4.35 19.22 30.38
C ASP A 81 -4.11 20.73 30.26
N HIS A 82 -3.64 21.16 29.10
CA HIS A 82 -3.43 22.56 28.77
C HIS A 82 -4.63 23.18 28.05
N ALA A 83 -4.57 24.50 27.84
CA ALA A 83 -5.62 25.17 27.09
C ALA A 83 -5.48 24.81 25.62
N ALA A 84 -6.55 24.27 25.01
CA ALA A 84 -6.52 23.83 23.61
C ALA A 84 -5.98 24.92 22.67
N GLY A 85 -5.00 24.53 21.86
CA GLY A 85 -4.39 25.35 20.81
C GLY A 85 -2.88 25.17 20.80
N ASN A 86 -2.29 25.10 19.60
CA ASN A 86 -0.87 24.80 19.35
C ASN A 86 0.14 25.89 19.78
N ASP A 87 -0.12 26.58 20.89
CA ASP A 87 0.78 27.56 21.49
C ASP A 87 1.43 26.91 22.73
N GLU A 88 2.71 27.21 23.03
CA GLU A 88 3.37 26.81 24.30
C GLU A 88 2.67 27.52 25.50
N ASN A 89 1.56 26.98 25.99
CA ASN A 89 0.73 27.60 27.03
C ASN A 89 1.09 27.13 28.46
N ASP A 90 2.30 27.43 28.92
CA ASP A 90 2.80 27.19 30.29
C ASP A 90 1.71 27.22 31.40
N LEU A 91 1.53 26.09 32.10
CA LEU A 91 0.67 26.01 33.29
C LEU A 91 1.42 26.43 34.56
N THR A 92 0.94 27.48 35.21
CA THR A 92 1.52 27.98 36.47
C THR A 92 0.76 27.46 37.70
N LEU A 93 1.42 26.66 38.53
CA LEU A 93 0.92 26.15 39.81
C LEU A 93 1.47 26.97 40.98
N ASN A 94 0.61 27.80 41.56
CA ASN A 94 0.91 28.59 42.77
C ASN A 94 0.66 27.75 44.04
N LEU A 95 1.71 27.12 44.57
CA LEU A 95 1.65 26.22 45.73
C LEU A 95 2.02 26.91 47.05
N GLY A 96 2.38 28.20 47.02
CA GLY A 96 2.84 28.93 48.20
C GLY A 96 1.82 28.99 49.35
N ALA A 97 0.52 29.03 49.03
CA ALA A 97 -0.56 29.10 50.03
C ALA A 97 -0.69 27.82 50.89
N LEU A 98 -0.08 26.71 50.46
CA LEU A 98 0.01 25.50 51.28
C LEU A 98 1.16 25.54 52.29
N LEU A 99 2.16 26.39 52.08
CA LEU A 99 3.36 26.40 52.91
C LEU A 99 3.10 27.12 54.23
N GLN A 100 3.37 26.43 55.33
CA GLN A 100 3.36 26.98 56.68
C GLN A 100 4.74 26.88 57.30
N ALA A 101 5.12 27.90 58.06
CA ALA A 101 6.28 27.88 58.94
C ALA A 101 5.83 28.11 60.38
N THR A 102 6.31 27.26 61.30
CA THR A 102 6.05 27.36 62.73
C THR A 102 7.37 27.55 63.47
N ASP A 103 7.44 28.56 64.33
CA ASP A 103 8.62 28.85 65.15
C ASP A 103 8.67 27.99 66.43
N LYS A 104 9.55 28.39 67.35
CA LYS A 104 9.88 27.59 68.54
C LYS A 104 8.76 27.58 69.58
N ASP A 105 8.07 28.70 69.77
CA ASP A 105 6.98 28.84 70.75
C ASP A 105 5.59 28.55 70.15
N GLY A 106 5.53 28.33 68.83
CA GLY A 106 4.41 27.65 68.17
C GLY A 106 3.55 28.58 67.33
N ASP A 107 4.03 29.78 67.02
CA ASP A 107 3.35 30.70 66.12
C ASP A 107 3.55 30.23 64.67
N THR A 108 2.44 30.16 63.92
CA THR A 108 2.42 29.69 62.54
C THR A 108 2.04 30.81 61.57
N VAL A 109 2.76 30.89 60.46
CA VAL A 109 2.44 31.79 59.34
C VAL A 109 2.34 31.01 58.03
N THR A 110 1.40 31.40 57.18
CA THR A 110 1.23 30.88 55.82
C THR A 110 1.91 31.79 54.80
N ALA A 111 2.64 31.23 53.83
CA ALA A 111 3.23 32.02 52.76
C ALA A 111 2.16 32.57 51.80
N ALA A 112 2.52 33.64 51.07
CA ALA A 112 1.71 34.10 49.96
C ALA A 112 1.73 33.07 48.81
N ALA A 113 0.65 33.03 48.01
CA ALA A 113 0.46 32.01 46.97
C ALA A 113 1.61 31.95 45.94
N ASP A 114 2.19 33.10 45.62
CA ASP A 114 3.26 33.30 44.63
C ASP A 114 4.67 32.94 45.12
N LYS A 115 4.82 32.38 46.33
CA LYS A 115 6.14 32.14 46.93
C LYS A 115 6.73 30.77 46.63
N LEU A 116 5.92 29.80 46.23
CA LEU A 116 6.35 28.57 45.60
C LEU A 116 5.54 28.38 44.34
N VAL A 117 6.18 28.61 43.20
CA VAL A 117 5.58 28.53 41.88
C VAL A 117 6.25 27.39 41.14
N ILE A 118 5.45 26.47 40.62
CA ILE A 118 5.89 25.43 39.69
C ILE A 118 5.27 25.77 38.34
N THR A 119 6.09 25.88 37.30
CA THR A 119 5.61 26.02 35.92
C THR A 119 5.74 24.65 35.26
N VAL A 120 4.67 24.20 34.62
CA VAL A 120 4.62 22.99 33.80
C VAL A 120 4.52 23.46 32.36
N ASP A 121 5.57 23.17 31.60
CA ASP A 121 5.69 23.53 30.19
C ASP A 121 4.67 22.77 29.33
N ASP A 122 4.23 23.42 28.26
CA ASP A 122 3.29 22.90 27.27
C ASP A 122 4.05 22.53 26.00
N ASP A 123 4.06 21.26 25.64
CA ASP A 123 4.85 20.74 24.54
C ASP A 123 4.00 20.47 23.32
N THR A 124 3.92 21.43 22.41
CA THR A 124 3.19 21.25 21.16
C THR A 124 3.86 20.22 20.23
N PRO A 125 3.10 19.25 19.68
CA PRO A 125 3.66 18.27 18.77
C PRO A 125 3.90 18.90 17.40
N THR A 126 4.79 18.30 16.61
CA THR A 126 5.10 18.74 15.24
C THR A 126 4.99 17.57 14.28
N LEU A 127 4.39 17.81 13.11
CA LEU A 127 4.26 16.82 12.06
C LEU A 127 4.47 17.47 10.70
N ALA A 128 5.34 16.89 9.89
CA ALA A 128 5.56 17.34 8.52
C ALA A 128 5.79 16.13 7.60
N PHE A 129 5.01 16.03 6.54
CA PHE A 129 5.26 15.13 5.42
C PHE A 129 5.71 15.95 4.21
N GLY A 130 6.65 15.39 3.45
CA GLY A 130 6.98 15.84 2.10
C GLY A 130 6.22 15.05 1.05
N ASN A 131 6.07 15.60 -0.15
CA ASN A 131 5.40 14.88 -1.23
C ASN A 131 6.30 13.79 -1.81
N LEU A 132 5.66 12.79 -2.37
CA LEU A 132 6.29 11.73 -3.15
C LEU A 132 5.87 11.91 -4.60
N ILE A 133 6.87 12.01 -5.48
CA ILE A 133 6.67 12.05 -6.92
C ILE A 133 7.40 10.85 -7.49
N GLY A 134 6.71 9.94 -8.17
CA GLY A 134 7.29 8.68 -8.62
C GLY A 134 6.70 8.18 -9.92
N THR A 135 7.11 6.98 -10.32
CA THR A 135 6.77 6.35 -11.61
C THR A 135 5.73 5.24 -11.47
N GLY A 136 5.11 5.10 -10.29
CA GLY A 136 4.07 4.11 -9.97
C GLY A 136 4.40 2.67 -10.37
N THR A 137 5.69 2.33 -10.36
CA THR A 137 6.15 0.96 -10.61
C THR A 137 5.86 0.08 -9.40
N GLN A 138 6.06 -1.23 -9.55
CA GLN A 138 5.90 -2.21 -8.46
C GLN A 138 6.98 -2.09 -7.38
N LEU A 139 7.91 -1.14 -7.52
CA LEU A 139 8.89 -0.85 -6.48
C LEU A 139 8.32 0.22 -5.56
N ALA A 140 8.49 -0.01 -4.26
CA ALA A 140 8.16 0.94 -3.23
C ALA A 140 8.86 2.30 -3.48
N GLN A 141 8.03 3.33 -3.62
CA GLN A 141 8.44 4.71 -3.84
C GLN A 141 8.60 5.37 -2.47
N GLN A 142 9.57 6.27 -2.30
CA GLN A 142 9.94 6.81 -0.99
C GLN A 142 9.69 8.32 -0.90
N GLY A 143 9.15 8.76 0.23
CA GLY A 143 9.08 10.15 0.64
C GLY A 143 9.72 10.36 2.00
N TYR A 144 9.64 11.60 2.50
CA TYR A 144 10.20 11.95 3.80
C TYR A 144 9.13 12.49 4.73
N TRP A 145 9.31 12.25 6.02
CA TRP A 145 8.46 12.81 7.06
C TRP A 145 9.28 13.05 8.32
N ASP A 146 8.82 14.01 9.10
CA ASP A 146 9.39 14.37 10.38
C ASP A 146 8.27 14.47 11.42
N MET A 147 8.52 13.92 12.60
CA MET A 147 7.59 13.92 13.72
C MET A 147 8.30 14.30 15.01
N GLY A 148 7.67 15.19 15.76
CA GLY A 148 8.02 15.55 17.13
C GLY A 148 6.81 15.31 18.01
N ALA A 149 6.88 14.31 18.88
CA ALA A 149 5.75 13.88 19.69
C ALA A 149 5.52 14.70 20.97
N GLY A 150 6.22 15.83 21.13
CA GLY A 150 6.37 16.47 22.44
C GLY A 150 7.28 15.70 23.40
N ALA A 151 7.51 16.27 24.57
CA ALA A 151 8.23 15.70 25.69
C ALA A 151 7.43 14.65 26.47
N ASP A 152 6.10 14.69 26.46
CA ASP A 152 5.25 13.64 27.04
C ASP A 152 4.94 12.49 26.09
N GLY A 153 5.15 12.68 24.79
CA GLY A 153 5.05 11.69 23.72
C GLY A 153 3.61 11.42 23.29
N LEU A 154 3.43 10.71 22.18
CA LEU A 154 2.11 10.43 21.60
C LEU A 154 1.13 9.72 22.54
N ASP A 155 -0.16 9.91 22.29
CA ASP A 155 -1.23 9.15 22.92
C ASP A 155 -1.27 7.68 22.42
N ALA A 156 -2.40 7.00 22.67
CA ALA A 156 -2.57 5.61 22.27
C ALA A 156 -2.91 5.43 20.77
N ASP A 157 -3.41 6.48 20.11
CA ASP A 157 -3.83 6.45 18.71
C ASP A 157 -2.62 6.73 17.79
N GLY A 158 -1.61 7.46 18.26
CA GLY A 158 -0.33 7.58 17.57
C GLY A 158 -0.39 8.44 16.31
N LEU A 159 0.00 7.87 15.16
CA LEU A 159 -0.05 8.52 13.85
C LEU A 159 -1.26 8.01 13.07
N ASP A 160 -2.22 8.89 12.81
CA ASP A 160 -3.33 8.62 11.91
C ASP A 160 -3.03 9.20 10.52
N ILE A 161 -3.20 8.38 9.48
CA ILE A 161 -3.12 8.81 8.08
C ILE A 161 -4.40 8.38 7.37
N SER A 162 -5.03 9.32 6.68
CA SER A 162 -6.24 9.09 5.90
C SER A 162 -6.09 9.55 4.47
N LEU A 163 -6.64 8.78 3.53
CA LEU A 163 -6.78 9.21 2.14
C LEU A 163 -7.82 10.35 2.07
N ALA A 164 -7.44 11.49 1.51
CA ALA A 164 -8.29 12.67 1.44
C ALA A 164 -9.60 12.36 0.71
N ASN A 165 -10.72 12.58 1.40
CA ASN A 165 -12.08 12.34 0.89
C ASN A 165 -12.37 10.88 0.44
N GLY A 166 -11.49 9.91 0.74
CA GLY A 166 -11.60 8.54 0.23
C GLY A 166 -11.57 8.45 -1.30
N GLN A 167 -10.80 9.32 -1.95
CA GLN A 167 -10.78 9.47 -3.40
C GLN A 167 -9.34 9.65 -3.91
N PHE A 168 -9.15 9.42 -5.21
CA PHE A 168 -7.92 9.72 -5.93
C PHE A 168 -8.25 10.23 -7.33
N THR A 169 -7.28 10.87 -7.99
CA THR A 169 -7.44 11.37 -9.35
C THR A 169 -6.64 10.52 -10.32
N LEU A 170 -7.27 10.09 -11.40
CA LEU A 170 -6.62 9.57 -12.58
C LEU A 170 -6.42 10.70 -13.59
N VAL A 171 -5.23 10.87 -14.15
CA VAL A 171 -4.96 11.84 -15.23
C VAL A 171 -4.54 11.09 -16.48
N ARG A 172 -5.37 11.14 -17.52
CA ARG A 172 -5.17 10.46 -18.80
C ARG A 172 -4.07 11.14 -19.64
N PRO A 173 -3.51 10.47 -20.67
CA PRO A 173 -2.51 11.10 -21.55
C PRO A 173 -3.02 12.31 -22.34
N ASP A 174 -4.34 12.46 -22.48
CA ASP A 174 -4.97 13.65 -23.08
C ASP A 174 -5.24 14.78 -22.06
N ASN A 175 -4.69 14.65 -20.85
CA ASN A 175 -4.86 15.50 -19.67
C ASN A 175 -6.30 15.59 -19.14
N THR A 176 -7.21 14.73 -19.59
CA THR A 176 -8.51 14.63 -18.95
C THR A 176 -8.39 13.86 -17.63
N THR A 177 -9.25 14.20 -16.67
CA THR A 177 -9.21 13.57 -15.35
C THR A 177 -10.45 12.71 -15.09
N SER A 178 -10.28 11.71 -14.25
CA SER A 178 -11.36 10.92 -13.65
C SER A 178 -11.13 10.81 -12.15
N ILE A 179 -12.20 10.64 -11.37
CA ILE A 179 -12.11 10.44 -9.92
C ILE A 179 -12.45 9.00 -9.62
N GLY A 180 -11.51 8.31 -8.97
CA GLY A 180 -11.74 6.99 -8.41
C GLY A 180 -12.02 7.05 -6.91
N THR A 181 -12.40 5.92 -6.35
CA THR A 181 -12.62 5.76 -4.91
C THR A 181 -11.45 5.03 -4.28
N GLY A 182 -11.11 5.36 -3.04
CA GLY A 182 -9.99 4.74 -2.37
C GLY A 182 -10.26 4.50 -0.89
N THR A 183 -9.50 3.56 -0.33
CA THR A 183 -9.48 3.24 1.09
C THR A 183 -8.05 3.28 1.60
N LEU A 184 -7.90 3.51 2.91
CA LEU A 184 -6.66 3.36 3.65
C LEU A 184 -7.01 2.92 5.07
N VAL A 185 -6.40 1.85 5.54
CA VAL A 185 -6.67 1.25 6.84
C VAL A 185 -5.35 0.93 7.53
N GLU A 186 -5.21 1.40 8.75
CA GLU A 186 -4.06 1.06 9.60
C GLU A 186 -4.03 -0.44 9.92
N GLN A 187 -2.85 -1.03 9.83
CA GLN A 187 -2.61 -2.45 10.08
C GLN A 187 -2.15 -2.68 11.52
N SER A 188 -2.45 -3.86 12.09
CA SER A 188 -2.04 -4.20 13.45
C SER A 188 -0.95 -5.29 13.43
N PRO A 189 0.17 -5.12 14.15
CA PRO A 189 0.51 -3.98 15.01
C PRO A 189 1.01 -2.75 14.23
N SER A 190 0.60 -1.56 14.68
CA SER A 190 1.11 -0.25 14.23
C SER A 190 1.13 0.69 15.46
N PRO A 191 2.26 1.35 15.79
CA PRO A 191 3.58 1.10 15.20
C PRO A 191 4.04 -0.33 15.50
N ASP A 192 4.76 -0.93 14.55
CA ASP A 192 5.29 -2.28 14.68
C ASP A 192 6.50 -2.34 15.65
N GLY A 193 7.11 -3.53 15.80
CA GLY A 193 8.27 -3.71 16.67
C GLY A 193 9.53 -2.91 16.27
N SER A 194 9.56 -2.35 15.05
CA SER A 194 10.61 -1.44 14.55
C SER A 194 10.25 0.04 14.71
N GLY A 195 9.02 0.34 15.13
CA GLY A 195 8.48 1.69 15.25
C GLY A 195 7.84 2.22 13.95
N ALA A 196 7.59 1.37 12.96
CA ALA A 196 6.98 1.77 11.70
C ALA A 196 5.45 1.72 11.77
N TYR A 197 4.78 2.77 11.29
CA TYR A 197 3.32 2.79 11.15
C TYR A 197 2.94 2.24 9.79
N GLN A 198 2.02 1.27 9.75
CA GLN A 198 1.71 0.51 8.53
C GLN A 198 0.24 0.67 8.16
N PHE A 199 0.00 0.96 6.90
CA PHE A 199 -1.34 1.12 6.34
C PHE A 199 -1.46 0.33 5.04
N ALA A 200 -2.65 -0.20 4.78
CA ALA A 200 -2.99 -0.85 3.52
C ALA A 200 -4.26 -0.22 2.95
N GLY A 201 -4.27 -0.03 1.64
CA GLY A 201 -5.35 0.62 0.92
C GLY A 201 -5.65 -0.07 -0.39
N ALA A 202 -6.80 0.30 -0.96
CA ALA A 202 -7.23 -0.12 -2.27
C ALA A 202 -7.80 1.08 -3.03
N LEU A 203 -7.48 1.19 -4.31
CA LEU A 203 -7.94 2.22 -5.24
C LEU A 203 -8.82 1.55 -6.30
N THR A 204 -10.04 2.02 -6.49
CA THR A 204 -10.98 1.52 -7.49
C THR A 204 -11.37 2.61 -8.48
N GLY A 205 -11.13 2.39 -9.76
CA GLY A 205 -11.44 3.33 -10.83
C GLY A 205 -11.21 2.78 -12.25
N ASP A 206 -11.41 3.67 -13.22
CA ASP A 206 -11.28 3.43 -14.68
C ASP A 206 -9.80 3.38 -15.11
N PHE A 207 -9.07 2.36 -14.67
CA PHE A 207 -7.64 2.21 -14.95
C PHE A 207 -7.32 1.79 -16.40
N ASP A 208 -8.27 1.15 -17.11
CA ASP A 208 -8.11 0.73 -18.50
C ASP A 208 -8.57 1.81 -19.51
N ASN A 209 -9.04 2.96 -19.02
CA ASN A 209 -9.52 4.08 -19.81
C ASN A 209 -10.65 3.68 -20.78
N ASN A 210 -11.55 2.82 -20.30
CA ASN A 210 -12.69 2.34 -21.07
C ASN A 210 -13.96 2.45 -20.24
N ALA A 211 -14.71 3.53 -20.45
CA ALA A 211 -15.98 3.76 -19.75
C ALA A 211 -17.07 2.68 -19.98
N ALA A 212 -16.85 1.70 -20.86
CA ALA A 212 -17.75 0.56 -21.05
C ALA A 212 -17.42 -0.65 -20.18
N THR A 213 -16.19 -0.75 -19.66
CA THR A 213 -15.77 -1.79 -18.71
C THR A 213 -16.06 -1.31 -17.28
N ALA A 214 -16.11 -2.27 -16.35
CA ALA A 214 -16.30 -1.94 -14.94
C ALA A 214 -14.97 -1.44 -14.35
N ASP A 215 -15.06 -0.47 -13.42
CA ASP A 215 -13.90 -0.03 -12.64
C ASP A 215 -13.19 -1.22 -12.00
N THR A 216 -11.86 -1.16 -12.01
CA THR A 216 -10.98 -2.20 -11.47
C THR A 216 -10.30 -1.70 -10.21
N THR A 217 -9.79 -2.63 -9.40
CA THR A 217 -9.15 -2.33 -8.12
C THR A 217 -7.67 -2.66 -8.16
N VAL A 218 -6.84 -1.75 -7.66
CA VAL A 218 -5.41 -1.96 -7.33
C VAL A 218 -5.18 -1.72 -5.84
N HIS A 219 -4.21 -2.40 -5.26
CA HIS A 219 -3.84 -2.34 -3.86
C HIS A 219 -2.55 -1.56 -3.67
N TYR A 220 -2.44 -0.93 -2.51
CA TYR A 220 -1.20 -0.25 -2.13
C TYR A 220 -0.98 -0.32 -0.63
N THR A 221 0.29 -0.25 -0.24
CA THR A 221 0.67 -0.04 1.15
C THR A 221 1.31 1.33 1.33
N LEU A 222 1.13 1.89 2.52
CA LEU A 222 1.84 3.09 2.96
C LEU A 222 2.49 2.76 4.30
N THR A 223 3.80 2.95 4.40
CA THR A 223 4.55 2.68 5.64
C THR A 223 5.37 3.89 6.03
N ALA A 224 5.13 4.46 7.20
CA ALA A 224 5.92 5.55 7.77
C ALA A 224 6.97 4.98 8.72
N TYR A 225 8.25 5.04 8.33
CA TYR A 225 9.36 4.44 9.07
C TYR A 225 9.94 5.40 10.11
N ALA A 226 10.41 4.87 11.23
CA ALA A 226 11.02 5.63 12.32
C ALA A 226 12.33 6.36 11.95
N ASN A 227 12.89 6.13 10.76
CA ASN A 227 14.09 6.81 10.25
C ASN A 227 13.79 8.14 9.54
N GLY A 228 12.51 8.57 9.47
CA GLY A 228 12.09 9.80 8.79
C GLY A 228 11.83 9.64 7.29
N THR A 229 11.74 8.41 6.78
CA THR A 229 11.20 8.14 5.44
C THR A 229 9.83 7.47 5.54
N TYR A 230 9.01 7.64 4.51
CA TYR A 230 7.84 6.79 4.30
C TYR A 230 7.92 6.15 2.93
N ALA A 231 7.28 5.00 2.75
CA ALA A 231 7.17 4.36 1.45
C ALA A 231 5.71 4.16 1.06
N LEU A 232 5.43 4.37 -0.23
CA LEU A 232 4.20 3.96 -0.87
C LEU A 232 4.52 2.87 -1.90
N ASP A 233 3.93 1.71 -1.74
CA ASP A 233 4.11 0.56 -2.63
C ASP A 233 2.80 0.26 -3.34
N LEU A 234 2.78 0.39 -4.66
CA LEU A 234 1.62 0.07 -5.50
C LEU A 234 1.78 -1.39 -5.94
N GLU A 235 1.06 -2.31 -5.29
CA GLU A 235 1.33 -3.75 -5.35
C GLU A 235 1.25 -4.30 -6.79
N GLU A 236 0.26 -3.84 -7.57
CA GLU A 236 0.11 -4.21 -8.97
C GLU A 236 0.87 -3.28 -9.94
N GLY A 237 1.42 -2.16 -9.45
CA GLY A 237 1.91 -1.04 -10.27
C GLY A 237 0.79 -0.42 -11.12
N PHE A 238 1.15 0.26 -12.21
CA PHE A 238 0.20 0.77 -13.21
C PHE A 238 -0.50 -0.32 -14.06
N ARG A 239 -0.65 -1.54 -13.56
CA ARG A 239 -1.37 -2.62 -14.27
C ARG A 239 -2.77 -2.75 -13.69
N SER A 240 -3.77 -2.82 -14.55
CA SER A 240 -5.09 -3.31 -14.15
C SER A 240 -5.22 -4.76 -14.59
N THR A 241 -5.75 -5.60 -13.70
CA THR A 241 -6.01 -7.02 -14.00
C THR A 241 -7.51 -7.25 -13.96
N VAL A 242 -8.10 -7.59 -15.10
CA VAL A 242 -9.47 -8.12 -15.17
C VAL A 242 -9.40 -9.63 -15.10
N VAL A 243 -10.09 -10.22 -14.13
CA VAL A 243 -10.24 -11.68 -13.99
C VAL A 243 -11.70 -12.03 -14.19
N LEU A 244 -12.00 -12.79 -15.25
CA LEU A 244 -13.32 -13.37 -15.48
C LEU A 244 -13.28 -14.86 -15.14
N SER A 245 -14.31 -15.35 -14.45
CA SER A 245 -14.38 -16.76 -14.06
C SER A 245 -15.45 -17.49 -14.86
N SER A 246 -15.11 -18.67 -15.39
CA SER A 246 -16.08 -19.56 -16.03
C SER A 246 -17.19 -20.01 -15.07
N ALA A 247 -17.01 -19.87 -13.75
CA ALA A 247 -18.03 -20.18 -12.75
C ALA A 247 -19.20 -19.18 -12.74
N ASP A 248 -18.96 -17.96 -13.21
CA ASP A 248 -19.95 -16.88 -13.27
C ASP A 248 -20.70 -16.83 -14.61
N GLY A 249 -20.32 -17.70 -15.55
CA GLY A 249 -20.89 -17.74 -16.89
C GLY A 249 -22.20 -18.54 -16.98
N SER A 250 -22.96 -18.25 -18.03
CA SER A 250 -24.13 -19.04 -18.43
C SER A 250 -23.98 -19.54 -19.86
N LEU A 251 -24.37 -20.81 -20.09
CA LEU A 251 -24.37 -21.38 -21.42
C LEU A 251 -25.53 -20.87 -22.27
N ASP A 252 -25.24 -20.63 -23.54
CA ASP A 252 -26.27 -20.33 -24.53
C ASP A 252 -27.16 -21.55 -24.83
N ALA A 253 -28.37 -21.27 -25.32
CA ALA A 253 -29.33 -22.29 -25.70
C ALA A 253 -28.90 -22.99 -26.99
N GLY A 254 -28.66 -24.31 -26.93
CA GLY A 254 -28.18 -25.08 -28.08
C GLY A 254 -28.23 -26.60 -27.89
N GLY A 255 -28.16 -27.08 -26.64
CA GLY A 255 -28.18 -28.52 -26.35
C GLY A 255 -26.78 -29.14 -26.46
N PRO A 256 -26.62 -30.44 -26.16
CA PRO A 256 -25.30 -31.04 -26.08
C PRO A 256 -24.68 -31.18 -27.48
N ASP A 257 -23.91 -30.17 -27.85
CA ASP A 257 -23.16 -30.07 -29.10
C ASP A 257 -21.64 -30.04 -28.84
N PRO A 258 -20.80 -30.40 -29.82
CA PRO A 258 -19.34 -30.34 -29.68
C PRO A 258 -18.74 -28.94 -29.55
N VAL A 259 -19.51 -27.90 -29.89
CA VAL A 259 -19.15 -26.49 -29.73
C VAL A 259 -20.16 -25.85 -28.80
N ARG A 260 -19.73 -25.04 -27.83
CA ARG A 260 -20.58 -24.35 -26.84
C ARG A 260 -20.04 -22.98 -26.50
N THR A 261 -20.89 -21.96 -26.50
CA THR A 261 -20.56 -20.64 -25.96
C THR A 261 -20.96 -20.52 -24.49
N LEU A 262 -20.02 -20.03 -23.68
CA LEU A 262 -20.24 -19.59 -22.30
C LEU A 262 -20.16 -18.07 -22.24
N THR A 263 -21.21 -17.42 -21.76
CA THR A 263 -21.27 -15.95 -21.67
C THR A 263 -21.04 -15.51 -20.22
N ILE A 264 -20.03 -14.67 -19.99
CA ILE A 264 -19.63 -14.13 -18.68
C ILE A 264 -19.76 -12.60 -18.72
N GLY A 265 -20.87 -12.06 -18.23
CA GLY A 265 -21.15 -10.62 -18.39
C GLY A 265 -21.34 -10.26 -19.88
N THR A 266 -20.37 -9.54 -20.45
CA THR A 266 -20.32 -9.21 -21.90
C THR A 266 -19.32 -10.05 -22.69
N GLU A 267 -18.52 -10.88 -22.01
CA GLU A 267 -17.54 -11.75 -22.64
C GLU A 267 -18.20 -13.04 -23.15
N GLU A 268 -17.89 -13.43 -24.38
CA GLU A 268 -18.28 -14.73 -24.95
C GLU A 268 -17.04 -15.62 -25.05
N VAL A 269 -17.10 -16.82 -24.47
CA VAL A 269 -16.02 -17.82 -24.57
C VAL A 269 -16.54 -19.03 -25.32
N VAL A 270 -15.99 -19.29 -26.50
CA VAL A 270 -16.34 -20.45 -27.33
C VAL A 270 -15.47 -21.63 -26.95
N PHE A 271 -16.10 -22.70 -26.45
CA PHE A 271 -15.47 -23.98 -26.22
C PHE A 271 -15.78 -24.93 -27.36
N PHE A 272 -14.79 -25.68 -27.84
CA PHE A 272 -15.07 -26.79 -28.75
C PHE A 272 -14.20 -28.01 -28.48
N GLY A 273 -14.79 -29.19 -28.60
CA GLY A 273 -14.06 -30.45 -28.56
C GLY A 273 -13.10 -30.55 -29.74
N ALA A 274 -11.81 -30.60 -29.47
CA ALA A 274 -10.77 -30.70 -30.48
C ALA A 274 -10.38 -32.16 -30.69
N ASN A 275 -10.15 -32.55 -31.94
CA ASN A 275 -9.50 -33.81 -32.23
C ASN A 275 -8.03 -33.69 -31.79
N PRO A 276 -7.53 -34.54 -30.86
CA PRO A 276 -6.23 -34.36 -30.20
C PRO A 276 -5.03 -34.40 -31.17
N LEU A 277 -5.21 -35.02 -32.34
CA LEU A 277 -4.18 -35.13 -33.39
C LEU A 277 -4.41 -34.19 -34.58
N ALA A 278 -5.37 -33.26 -34.48
CA ALA A 278 -5.57 -32.27 -35.52
C ALA A 278 -4.32 -31.37 -35.65
N PRO A 279 -3.96 -30.92 -36.87
CA PRO A 279 -2.88 -29.96 -37.03
C PRO A 279 -3.15 -28.69 -36.22
N GLN A 280 -2.13 -28.14 -35.55
CA GLN A 280 -2.26 -26.88 -34.84
C GLN A 280 -2.49 -25.71 -35.81
N THR A 281 -1.73 -25.66 -36.91
CA THR A 281 -1.77 -24.58 -37.92
C THR A 281 -1.96 -25.11 -39.35
N GLY A 282 -2.23 -24.20 -40.29
CA GLY A 282 -2.47 -24.52 -41.70
C GLY A 282 -3.95 -24.70 -42.04
N ALA A 283 -4.26 -25.19 -43.24
CA ALA A 283 -5.64 -25.40 -43.67
C ALA A 283 -6.30 -26.55 -42.87
N ASN A 284 -7.53 -26.35 -42.43
CA ASN A 284 -8.30 -27.31 -41.61
C ASN A 284 -7.59 -27.68 -40.30
N SER A 285 -7.01 -26.68 -39.63
CA SER A 285 -6.30 -26.82 -38.36
C SER A 285 -7.13 -26.27 -37.21
N ILE A 286 -6.69 -26.52 -35.97
CA ILE A 286 -7.30 -25.93 -34.77
C ILE A 286 -7.27 -24.40 -34.85
N LEU A 287 -6.18 -23.79 -35.31
CA LEU A 287 -6.10 -22.33 -35.52
C LEU A 287 -7.18 -21.80 -36.47
N THR A 288 -7.61 -22.60 -37.47
CA THR A 288 -8.73 -22.19 -38.35
C THR A 288 -10.06 -22.10 -37.59
N GLY A 289 -10.24 -22.90 -36.55
CA GLY A 289 -11.42 -22.86 -35.67
C GLY A 289 -11.35 -21.78 -34.61
N ILE A 290 -10.14 -21.37 -34.22
CA ILE A 290 -9.89 -20.27 -33.28
C ILE A 290 -10.11 -18.92 -33.95
N GLY A 291 -9.61 -18.71 -35.17
CA GLY A 291 -9.56 -17.36 -35.75
C GLY A 291 -8.14 -16.78 -35.65
N LEU A 292 -8.04 -15.47 -35.82
CA LEU A 292 -6.77 -14.73 -35.68
C LEU A 292 -7.07 -13.43 -34.93
N GLY A 293 -6.83 -13.45 -33.63
CA GLY A 293 -7.19 -12.35 -32.75
C GLY A 293 -8.69 -12.03 -32.81
N VAL A 294 -9.03 -10.80 -32.44
CA VAL A 294 -10.43 -10.36 -32.37
C VAL A 294 -10.97 -9.94 -33.75
N SER A 295 -12.18 -10.32 -34.19
CA SER A 295 -13.21 -11.14 -33.52
C SER A 295 -13.14 -12.63 -33.85
N ASP A 296 -13.58 -13.47 -32.92
CA ASP A 296 -13.52 -14.93 -33.05
C ASP A 296 -14.74 -15.56 -33.74
N PRO A 297 -14.61 -16.79 -34.28
CA PRO A 297 -15.72 -17.57 -34.80
C PRO A 297 -16.73 -17.93 -33.71
N THR A 298 -17.98 -17.55 -33.96
CA THR A 298 -19.12 -17.93 -33.11
C THR A 298 -19.40 -19.44 -33.12
N GLU A 299 -20.11 -19.94 -32.10
CA GLU A 299 -20.59 -21.33 -32.05
C GLU A 299 -21.27 -21.76 -33.36
N GLY A 300 -22.14 -20.91 -33.91
CA GLY A 300 -22.85 -21.20 -35.17
C GLY A 300 -21.97 -21.32 -36.41
N GLN A 301 -20.78 -20.70 -36.42
CA GLN A 301 -19.82 -20.81 -37.52
C GLN A 301 -18.99 -22.11 -37.44
N LEU A 302 -18.76 -22.64 -36.23
CA LEU A 302 -18.00 -23.86 -36.01
C LEU A 302 -18.89 -25.12 -36.03
N GLN A 303 -20.11 -25.02 -35.50
CA GLN A 303 -21.09 -26.10 -35.37
C GLN A 303 -21.78 -26.41 -36.71
N THR A 304 -21.00 -26.85 -37.70
CA THR A 304 -21.43 -27.12 -39.08
C THR A 304 -21.78 -28.59 -39.33
N ASN A 305 -22.42 -28.90 -40.47
CA ASN A 305 -22.72 -30.26 -40.90
C ASN A 305 -22.27 -30.48 -42.37
N PRO A 306 -21.20 -31.27 -42.62
CA PRO A 306 -20.40 -32.00 -41.63
C PRO A 306 -19.54 -31.05 -40.78
N LEU A 307 -19.20 -31.47 -39.55
CA LEU A 307 -18.30 -30.72 -38.68
C LEU A 307 -16.91 -30.54 -39.31
N PRO A 308 -16.18 -29.46 -38.98
CA PRO A 308 -14.79 -29.30 -39.37
C PRO A 308 -13.96 -30.47 -38.86
N SER A 309 -12.98 -30.94 -39.64
CA SER A 309 -12.22 -32.16 -39.32
C SER A 309 -11.35 -32.05 -38.06
N PHE A 310 -11.12 -30.84 -37.55
CA PHE A 310 -10.41 -30.61 -36.30
C PHE A 310 -11.32 -30.63 -35.07
N ILE A 311 -12.65 -30.64 -35.25
CA ILE A 311 -13.65 -30.72 -34.17
C ILE A 311 -14.09 -32.18 -33.99
N GLY A 312 -14.14 -32.64 -32.75
CA GLY A 312 -14.66 -33.95 -32.35
C GLY A 312 -16.19 -34.01 -32.44
N SER A 313 -16.76 -35.21 -32.46
CA SER A 313 -18.23 -35.39 -32.52
C SER A 313 -18.92 -35.51 -31.16
N ALA A 314 -18.14 -35.62 -30.08
CA ALA A 314 -18.67 -35.72 -28.72
C ALA A 314 -19.08 -34.34 -28.19
N ALA A 315 -20.13 -34.29 -27.37
CA ALA A 315 -20.65 -33.04 -26.82
C ALA A 315 -19.68 -32.41 -25.82
N MET A 316 -19.56 -31.09 -25.85
CA MET A 316 -18.80 -30.30 -24.89
C MET A 316 -19.67 -30.00 -23.67
N ASN A 317 -19.16 -30.27 -22.47
CA ASN A 317 -19.77 -29.85 -21.20
C ASN A 317 -18.96 -28.72 -20.59
N VAL A 318 -19.63 -27.62 -20.25
CA VAL A 318 -19.02 -26.47 -19.56
C VAL A 318 -19.89 -26.14 -18.37
N SER A 319 -19.41 -26.41 -17.16
CA SER A 319 -20.17 -26.14 -15.94
C SER A 319 -19.26 -26.11 -14.72
N THR A 320 -19.76 -25.58 -13.60
CA THR A 320 -19.10 -25.70 -12.28
C THR A 320 -19.02 -27.14 -11.78
N SER A 321 -19.80 -28.05 -12.36
CA SER A 321 -19.66 -29.49 -12.11
C SER A 321 -18.53 -30.14 -12.89
N GLY A 322 -17.80 -29.37 -13.71
CA GLY A 322 -16.67 -29.80 -14.52
C GLY A 322 -16.81 -29.40 -15.99
N ILE A 323 -15.67 -29.11 -16.62
CA ILE A 323 -15.50 -28.81 -18.03
C ILE A 323 -14.80 -30.00 -18.70
N GLY A 324 -15.40 -30.55 -19.76
CA GLY A 324 -15.00 -31.83 -20.32
C GLY A 324 -15.71 -32.26 -21.60
N ILE A 325 -15.30 -33.41 -22.15
CA ILE A 325 -15.85 -33.97 -23.39
C ILE A 325 -16.73 -35.19 -23.06
N ALA A 326 -17.93 -35.23 -23.65
CA ALA A 326 -19.02 -36.21 -23.39
C ALA A 326 -19.56 -36.23 -21.95
N ASN A 327 -18.75 -35.89 -20.96
CA ASN A 327 -19.06 -35.80 -19.54
C ASN A 327 -18.34 -34.58 -18.91
N ASN A 328 -18.31 -34.48 -17.58
CA ASN A 328 -17.74 -33.32 -16.87
C ASN A 328 -16.26 -33.51 -16.45
N ASN A 329 -15.60 -34.54 -16.97
CA ASN A 329 -14.18 -34.79 -16.77
C ASN A 329 -13.43 -34.56 -18.09
N LEU A 330 -12.12 -34.41 -17.98
CA LEU A 330 -11.20 -34.49 -19.10
C LEU A 330 -10.38 -35.77 -18.98
N GLU A 331 -10.54 -36.67 -19.95
CA GLU A 331 -9.99 -38.01 -19.90
C GLU A 331 -8.91 -38.27 -20.96
N GLY A 332 -7.78 -38.78 -20.49
CA GLY A 332 -6.75 -39.35 -21.33
C GLY A 332 -6.84 -40.86 -21.38
N ASN A 333 -6.19 -41.44 -22.38
CA ASN A 333 -6.10 -42.87 -22.52
C ASN A 333 -5.02 -43.44 -21.56
N ASN A 334 -4.69 -44.74 -21.66
CA ASN A 334 -3.70 -45.38 -20.78
C ASN A 334 -2.26 -45.39 -21.35
N THR A 335 -1.99 -44.59 -22.38
CA THR A 335 -0.73 -44.53 -23.14
C THR A 335 -0.13 -43.15 -22.97
N ALA A 336 1.19 -43.08 -22.82
CA ALA A 336 1.89 -41.80 -22.73
C ALA A 336 1.83 -41.01 -24.06
N GLY A 337 1.87 -39.69 -23.96
CA GLY A 337 1.76 -38.74 -25.06
C GLY A 337 0.31 -38.46 -25.46
N ILE A 338 0.15 -37.63 -26.50
CA ILE A 338 -1.14 -37.31 -27.11
C ILE A 338 -1.42 -38.30 -28.25
N ASN A 339 -2.60 -38.91 -28.24
CA ASN A 339 -3.05 -39.96 -29.13
C ASN A 339 -4.50 -39.73 -29.58
N ALA A 340 -4.96 -40.52 -30.54
CA ALA A 340 -6.30 -40.37 -31.12
C ALA A 340 -7.47 -40.67 -30.15
N GLY A 341 -7.20 -41.33 -29.03
CA GLY A 341 -8.20 -41.68 -28.02
C GLY A 341 -8.26 -40.73 -26.83
N ASP A 342 -7.47 -39.66 -26.86
CA ASP A 342 -7.40 -38.66 -25.80
C ASP A 342 -8.46 -37.59 -25.99
N GLU A 343 -8.96 -37.05 -24.90
CA GLU A 343 -9.84 -35.90 -24.95
C GLU A 343 -9.05 -34.61 -25.03
N SER A 344 -9.54 -33.71 -25.87
CA SER A 344 -9.02 -32.37 -26.02
C SER A 344 -10.15 -31.40 -26.29
N PHE A 345 -10.02 -30.19 -25.79
CA PHE A 345 -10.90 -29.08 -26.13
C PHE A 345 -10.10 -27.79 -26.21
N VAL A 346 -10.67 -26.83 -26.93
CA VAL A 346 -10.15 -25.46 -27.04
C VAL A 346 -11.04 -24.53 -26.24
N ILE A 347 -10.39 -23.54 -25.66
CA ILE A 347 -10.96 -22.45 -24.88
C ILE A 347 -10.64 -21.17 -25.66
N ASN A 348 -11.65 -20.57 -26.28
CA ASN A 348 -11.49 -19.42 -27.18
C ASN A 348 -12.30 -18.21 -26.65
N PRO A 349 -11.72 -17.42 -25.71
CA PRO A 349 -12.32 -16.17 -25.27
C PRO A 349 -12.23 -15.10 -26.37
N GLU A 350 -13.28 -14.30 -26.55
CA GLU A 350 -13.28 -13.17 -27.49
C GLU A 350 -12.23 -12.11 -27.09
N THR A 351 -11.92 -11.97 -25.81
CA THR A 351 -10.88 -11.07 -25.30
C THR A 351 -9.51 -11.76 -25.24
N LEU A 352 -8.48 -11.12 -25.81
CA LEU A 352 -7.09 -11.55 -25.71
C LEU A 352 -6.57 -11.51 -24.27
N LEU A 353 -5.85 -12.54 -23.84
CA LEU A 353 -5.43 -12.71 -22.45
C LEU A 353 -3.92 -12.57 -22.25
N THR A 354 -3.52 -12.12 -21.06
CA THR A 354 -2.13 -12.23 -20.60
C THR A 354 -1.90 -13.52 -19.83
N ALA A 355 -2.94 -14.07 -19.21
CA ALA A 355 -2.88 -15.39 -18.60
C ALA A 355 -4.25 -16.10 -18.58
N MET A 356 -4.21 -17.42 -18.44
CA MET A 356 -5.37 -18.26 -18.18
C MET A 356 -5.04 -19.22 -17.04
N LYS A 357 -5.80 -19.17 -15.95
CA LYS A 357 -5.60 -20.04 -14.79
C LYS A 357 -6.61 -21.18 -14.81
N VAL A 358 -6.13 -22.41 -14.75
CA VAL A 358 -6.98 -23.61 -14.83
C VAL A 358 -6.98 -24.31 -13.49
N PHE A 359 -8.16 -24.45 -12.88
CA PHE A 359 -8.34 -25.18 -11.63
C PHE A 359 -8.59 -26.66 -11.90
N ILE A 360 -8.08 -27.50 -11.00
CA ILE A 360 -8.25 -28.95 -11.02
C ILE A 360 -8.80 -29.38 -9.65
N ASP A 361 -9.96 -30.04 -9.69
CA ASP A 361 -10.62 -30.64 -8.54
C ASP A 361 -10.07 -32.05 -8.26
N ASN A 362 -9.92 -32.37 -6.98
CA ASN A 362 -9.45 -33.66 -6.48
C ASN A 362 -10.55 -34.73 -6.33
N SER A 363 -11.81 -34.44 -6.68
CA SER A 363 -12.91 -35.40 -6.60
C SER A 363 -12.72 -36.67 -7.46
N VAL A 364 -11.84 -36.61 -8.47
CA VAL A 364 -11.42 -37.76 -9.30
C VAL A 364 -9.96 -38.17 -9.08
N GLN A 365 -9.41 -37.90 -7.89
CA GLN A 365 -7.99 -38.08 -7.47
C GLN A 365 -7.04 -36.93 -7.84
N GLY A 366 -7.51 -35.91 -8.53
CA GLY A 366 -6.69 -34.74 -8.91
C GLY A 366 -5.74 -35.04 -10.07
N TYR A 367 -4.75 -34.17 -10.28
CA TYR A 367 -3.69 -34.37 -11.27
C TYR A 367 -2.35 -34.70 -10.59
N ASN A 368 -1.77 -35.85 -10.93
CA ASN A 368 -0.43 -36.23 -10.50
C ASN A 368 0.52 -36.38 -11.70
N PRO A 369 1.41 -35.39 -11.95
CA PRO A 369 2.29 -35.37 -13.12
C PRO A 369 3.33 -36.50 -13.16
N ALA A 370 3.51 -37.26 -12.06
CA ALA A 370 4.37 -38.45 -12.02
C ALA A 370 3.73 -39.67 -12.70
N THR A 371 2.40 -39.73 -12.74
CA THR A 371 1.64 -40.89 -13.25
C THR A 371 0.71 -40.55 -14.41
N GLU A 372 0.36 -39.27 -14.55
CA GLU A 372 -0.60 -38.72 -15.49
C GLU A 372 0.05 -37.67 -16.39
N GLU A 373 -0.61 -37.33 -17.50
CA GLU A 373 -0.11 -36.37 -18.48
C GLU A 373 -1.23 -35.45 -18.96
N LEU A 374 -1.13 -34.18 -18.56
CA LEU A 374 -1.95 -33.07 -19.04
C LEU A 374 -1.07 -32.15 -19.89
N TYR A 375 -1.58 -31.74 -21.05
CA TYR A 375 -0.88 -30.86 -21.98
C TYR A 375 -1.72 -29.62 -22.30
N TYR A 376 -1.03 -28.52 -22.58
CA TYR A 376 -1.64 -27.33 -23.17
C TYR A 376 -0.87 -26.83 -24.41
N THR A 377 -1.58 -26.20 -25.33
CA THR A 377 -1.01 -25.44 -26.46
C THR A 377 -1.59 -24.03 -26.43
N ILE A 378 -0.73 -23.03 -26.52
CA ILE A 378 -1.13 -21.63 -26.61
C ILE A 378 -1.23 -21.25 -28.08
N TYR A 379 -2.31 -20.55 -28.44
CA TYR A 379 -2.48 -19.87 -29.72
C TYR A 379 -2.41 -18.36 -29.44
N TYR A 380 -1.58 -17.66 -30.19
CA TYR A 380 -1.33 -16.24 -30.00
C TYR A 380 -2.08 -15.40 -31.04
N GLU A 381 -2.34 -14.14 -30.69
CA GLU A 381 -3.05 -13.15 -31.53
C GLU A 381 -2.44 -12.96 -32.94
N ASP A 382 -1.15 -13.26 -33.11
CA ASP A 382 -0.42 -13.15 -34.38
C ASP A 382 -0.54 -14.41 -35.27
N GLY A 383 -1.30 -15.42 -34.82
CA GLY A 383 -1.52 -16.70 -35.50
C GLY A 383 -0.42 -17.73 -35.30
N THR A 384 0.57 -17.46 -34.44
CA THR A 384 1.57 -18.44 -34.05
C THR A 384 1.10 -19.28 -32.84
N THR A 385 1.86 -20.31 -32.48
CA THR A 385 1.56 -21.15 -31.32
C THR A 385 2.77 -21.24 -30.38
N SER A 386 2.57 -21.76 -29.18
CA SER A 386 3.66 -22.15 -28.27
C SER A 386 4.57 -23.27 -28.82
N GLY A 387 4.26 -23.82 -30.00
CA GLY A 387 4.97 -24.92 -30.62
C GLY A 387 4.45 -26.27 -30.14
N ALA A 388 5.36 -27.16 -29.72
CA ALA A 388 4.97 -28.48 -29.23
C ALA A 388 4.08 -28.36 -27.97
N PRO A 389 3.06 -29.23 -27.79
CA PRO A 389 2.23 -29.21 -26.60
C PRO A 389 3.06 -29.32 -25.32
N ILE A 390 2.82 -28.41 -24.38
CA ILE A 390 3.59 -28.28 -23.14
C ILE A 390 2.93 -29.16 -22.07
N LYS A 391 3.71 -30.04 -21.45
CA LYS A 391 3.22 -30.91 -20.36
C LYS A 391 3.21 -30.12 -19.05
N VAL A 392 2.07 -30.11 -18.34
CA VAL A 392 1.96 -29.54 -16.99
C VAL A 392 2.75 -30.42 -16.02
N GLN A 393 3.75 -29.83 -15.37
CA GLN A 393 4.66 -30.47 -14.43
C GLN A 393 4.32 -30.14 -12.98
N ALA A 394 4.98 -30.81 -12.04
CA ALA A 394 4.78 -30.55 -10.61
C ALA A 394 5.16 -29.12 -10.20
N ALA A 395 6.11 -28.48 -10.90
CA ALA A 395 6.54 -27.12 -10.63
C ALA A 395 5.50 -26.07 -11.07
N ASP A 396 4.61 -26.43 -12.00
CA ASP A 396 3.59 -25.53 -12.53
C ASP A 396 2.33 -25.50 -11.63
N LEU A 397 2.24 -26.43 -10.67
CA LEU A 397 1.06 -26.60 -9.82
C LEU A 397 1.13 -25.75 -8.56
N GLN A 398 0.07 -24.99 -8.32
CA GLN A 398 -0.17 -24.22 -7.10
C GLN A 398 -1.29 -24.86 -6.26
N ALA A 399 -1.13 -24.87 -4.94
CA ALA A 399 -2.15 -25.37 -4.03
C ALA A 399 -3.25 -24.31 -3.83
N GLU A 400 -4.51 -24.73 -3.91
CA GLU A 400 -5.66 -23.83 -3.87
C GLU A 400 -6.64 -24.20 -2.74
N ALA A 401 -7.54 -23.27 -2.42
CA ALA A 401 -8.58 -23.48 -1.43
C ALA A 401 -9.45 -24.70 -1.74
N GLY A 402 -9.96 -25.35 -0.68
CA GLY A 402 -10.77 -26.56 -0.82
C GLY A 402 -9.99 -27.81 -1.24
N GLY A 403 -8.65 -27.75 -1.19
CA GLY A 403 -7.78 -28.86 -1.58
C GLY A 403 -7.72 -29.06 -3.09
N GLN A 404 -8.00 -28.01 -3.88
CA GLN A 404 -7.80 -28.00 -5.32
C GLN A 404 -6.32 -27.73 -5.64
N THR A 405 -5.96 -27.92 -6.91
CA THR A 405 -4.69 -27.41 -7.46
C THR A 405 -4.98 -26.61 -8.71
N SER A 406 -4.12 -25.66 -9.04
CA SER A 406 -4.21 -24.90 -10.29
C SER A 406 -2.88 -24.87 -11.02
N PHE A 407 -2.90 -24.55 -12.31
CA PHE A 407 -1.71 -24.13 -13.05
C PHE A 407 -2.06 -22.90 -13.87
N LEU A 408 -1.02 -22.12 -14.19
CA LEU A 408 -1.14 -20.87 -14.94
C LEU A 408 -0.57 -21.07 -16.35
N VAL A 409 -1.33 -20.65 -17.36
CA VAL A 409 -0.87 -20.52 -18.74
C VAL A 409 -0.63 -19.05 -18.99
N GLU A 410 0.63 -18.65 -19.15
CA GLU A 410 1.03 -17.25 -19.32
C GLU A 410 1.45 -16.96 -20.75
N TRP A 411 1.19 -15.73 -21.20
CA TRP A 411 1.77 -15.19 -22.42
C TRP A 411 3.30 -15.15 -22.35
N ASP A 412 3.94 -14.96 -23.50
CA ASP A 412 5.41 -14.93 -23.57
C ASP A 412 6.04 -13.56 -23.33
N GLY A 413 5.24 -12.58 -22.89
CA GLY A 413 5.66 -11.19 -22.67
C GLY A 413 5.66 -10.33 -23.94
N SER A 414 5.37 -10.90 -25.11
CA SER A 414 5.40 -10.20 -26.40
C SER A 414 4.13 -10.37 -27.24
N ARG A 415 3.39 -11.46 -27.03
CA ARG A 415 2.19 -11.82 -27.80
C ARG A 415 1.09 -12.27 -26.86
N LEU A 416 -0.10 -11.68 -26.97
CA LEU A 416 -1.24 -12.05 -26.14
C LEU A 416 -1.79 -13.44 -26.52
N ILE A 417 -2.37 -14.12 -25.53
CA ILE A 417 -3.05 -15.40 -25.70
C ILE A 417 -4.40 -15.15 -26.36
N ASP A 418 -4.61 -15.77 -27.51
CA ASP A 418 -5.88 -15.81 -28.23
C ASP A 418 -6.73 -16.97 -27.69
N ALA A 419 -6.14 -18.17 -27.68
CA ALA A 419 -6.82 -19.38 -27.23
C ALA A 419 -5.87 -20.34 -26.53
N VAL A 420 -6.45 -21.25 -25.74
CA VAL A 420 -5.71 -22.37 -25.14
C VAL A 420 -6.40 -23.68 -25.50
N GLN A 421 -5.63 -24.62 -26.04
CA GLN A 421 -6.06 -26.02 -26.18
C GLN A 421 -5.57 -26.81 -24.98
N LEU A 422 -6.46 -27.51 -24.29
CA LEU A 422 -6.12 -28.52 -23.29
C LEU A 422 -6.26 -29.92 -23.86
N THR A 423 -5.36 -30.83 -23.49
CA THR A 423 -5.40 -32.24 -23.88
C THR A 423 -4.95 -33.13 -22.73
N MET A 424 -5.78 -34.08 -22.32
CA MET A 424 -5.38 -35.09 -21.35
C MET A 424 -4.80 -36.29 -22.09
N GLY A 425 -3.48 -36.49 -22.03
CA GLY A 425 -2.84 -37.65 -22.65
C GLY A 425 -2.99 -38.93 -21.83
N LYS A 426 -3.00 -38.81 -20.49
CA LYS A 426 -3.15 -39.97 -19.60
C LYS A 426 -3.70 -39.62 -18.24
N GLY A 427 -4.78 -40.26 -17.83
CA GLY A 427 -5.41 -40.06 -16.52
C GLY A 427 -6.77 -39.40 -16.65
N THR A 428 -7.34 -38.96 -15.53
CA THR A 428 -8.67 -38.32 -15.51
C THR A 428 -8.62 -37.16 -14.55
N ILE A 429 -8.92 -35.96 -15.06
CA ILE A 429 -9.01 -34.76 -14.23
C ILE A 429 -10.39 -34.15 -14.34
N LYS A 430 -10.68 -33.25 -13.40
CA LYS A 430 -11.90 -32.48 -13.41
C LYS A 430 -11.56 -31.01 -13.30
N ILE A 431 -12.06 -30.22 -14.25
CA ILE A 431 -11.79 -28.79 -14.34
C ILE A 431 -13.07 -28.05 -13.91
N PRO A 432 -13.22 -27.64 -12.64
CA PRO A 432 -14.43 -26.96 -12.20
C PRO A 432 -14.52 -25.52 -12.69
N THR A 433 -13.37 -24.87 -12.92
CA THR A 433 -13.30 -23.43 -13.20
C THR A 433 -12.04 -23.11 -14.00
N ILE A 434 -12.18 -22.16 -14.92
CA ILE A 434 -11.09 -21.52 -15.64
C ILE A 434 -11.25 -20.02 -15.41
N GLU A 435 -10.17 -19.35 -15.03
CA GLU A 435 -10.10 -17.89 -14.95
C GLU A 435 -9.36 -17.33 -16.17
N PHE A 436 -9.97 -16.32 -16.78
CA PHE A 436 -9.46 -15.58 -17.92
C PHE A 436 -8.89 -14.27 -17.40
N ILE A 437 -7.58 -14.08 -17.56
CA ILE A 437 -6.85 -12.97 -16.95
C ILE A 437 -6.36 -12.05 -18.07
N HIS A 438 -6.93 -10.86 -18.12
CA HIS A 438 -6.49 -9.79 -18.99
C HIS A 438 -5.81 -8.71 -18.15
N GLN A 439 -4.50 -8.56 -18.33
CA GLN A 439 -3.79 -7.40 -17.80
C GLN A 439 -3.71 -6.33 -18.87
N THR A 440 -4.39 -5.21 -18.64
CA THR A 440 -4.06 -3.96 -19.33
C THR A 440 -2.92 -3.30 -18.55
N GLN A 441 -1.83 -2.97 -19.24
CA GLN A 441 -1.07 -1.81 -18.79
C GLN A 441 -2.05 -0.63 -18.81
N SER A 442 -2.18 0.08 -17.70
CA SER A 442 -2.85 1.38 -17.69
C SER A 442 -2.01 2.29 -18.59
N LEU A 443 -2.41 2.40 -19.86
CA LEU A 443 -1.54 2.88 -20.93
C LEU A 443 -1.30 4.41 -20.92
N ALA A 444 -1.59 5.13 -19.82
CA ALA A 444 -1.01 6.44 -19.47
C ALA A 444 -1.85 7.23 -18.44
N SER A 445 -2.44 6.57 -17.45
CA SER A 445 -3.14 7.32 -16.40
C SER A 445 -2.23 7.56 -15.21
N ASP A 446 -1.82 8.80 -14.96
CA ASP A 446 -1.17 9.17 -13.70
C ASP A 446 -2.15 8.94 -12.54
N ILE A 447 -1.64 8.55 -11.38
CA ILE A 447 -2.41 8.40 -10.14
C ILE A 447 -1.96 9.49 -9.18
N LEU A 448 -2.87 10.41 -8.86
CA LEU A 448 -2.65 11.47 -7.89
C LEU A 448 -3.43 11.18 -6.60
N LEU A 449 -2.70 11.02 -5.51
CA LEU A 449 -3.23 10.74 -4.18
C LEU A 449 -2.90 11.90 -3.25
N SER A 450 -3.86 12.28 -2.41
CA SER A 450 -3.65 13.26 -1.34
C SER A 450 -4.01 12.64 0.00
N PHE A 451 -3.20 12.89 1.01
CA PHE A 451 -3.36 12.34 2.35
C PHE A 451 -3.43 13.44 3.40
N ASN A 452 -4.17 13.16 4.49
CA ASN A 452 -4.12 13.95 5.72
C ASN A 452 -3.54 13.08 6.83
N ALA A 453 -2.44 13.54 7.44
CA ALA A 453 -1.83 12.92 8.60
C ALA A 453 -2.09 13.76 9.84
N THR A 454 -2.36 13.10 10.97
CA THR A 454 -2.56 13.74 12.27
C THR A 454 -1.85 12.94 13.36
N ILE A 455 -1.23 13.65 14.31
CA ILE A 455 -0.76 13.08 15.57
C ILE A 455 -1.42 13.82 16.73
N THR A 456 -1.61 13.11 17.84
CA THR A 456 -2.08 13.65 19.11
C THR A 456 -1.13 13.21 20.22
N ASP A 457 -0.73 14.13 21.08
CA ASP A 457 0.06 13.82 22.27
C ASP A 457 -0.83 13.50 23.49
N LYS A 458 -0.23 13.32 24.66
CA LYS A 458 -0.99 12.81 25.82
C LYS A 458 -1.86 13.84 26.54
N ASP A 459 -1.61 15.14 26.38
CA ASP A 459 -2.50 16.18 26.89
C ASP A 459 -3.53 16.67 25.85
N GLY A 460 -3.41 16.20 24.62
CA GLY A 460 -4.45 16.25 23.59
C GLY A 460 -4.23 17.33 22.54
N ASP A 461 -3.04 17.90 22.49
CA ASP A 461 -2.61 18.79 21.42
C ASP A 461 -2.38 17.99 20.13
N THR A 462 -2.64 18.66 19.00
CA THR A 462 -2.64 17.99 17.69
C THR A 462 -1.74 18.69 16.69
N ALA A 463 -1.06 17.90 15.87
CA ALA A 463 -0.34 18.39 14.70
C ALA A 463 -0.84 17.66 13.45
N THR A 464 -1.08 18.43 12.40
CA THR A 464 -1.60 17.92 11.13
C THR A 464 -0.66 18.26 9.99
N SER A 465 -0.53 17.36 9.02
CA SER A 465 0.21 17.59 7.79
C SER A 465 -0.56 16.99 6.61
N THR A 466 -0.60 17.71 5.49
CA THR A 466 -1.10 17.21 4.21
C THR A 466 0.08 16.93 3.30
N PHE A 467 -0.01 15.87 2.50
CA PHE A 467 1.00 15.55 1.49
C PHE A 467 0.37 14.78 0.33
N ASP A 468 1.02 14.87 -0.82
CA ASP A 468 0.62 14.17 -2.03
C ASP A 468 1.58 13.02 -2.36
N ALA A 469 1.02 11.97 -2.98
CA ALA A 469 1.77 10.95 -3.69
C ALA A 469 1.32 10.94 -5.15
N ASN A 470 2.12 11.56 -6.01
CA ASN A 470 1.84 11.70 -7.44
C ASN A 470 2.68 10.70 -8.22
N LEU A 471 2.01 9.68 -8.76
CA LEU A 471 2.62 8.63 -9.56
C LEU A 471 2.35 8.94 -11.03
N PHE A 472 3.41 9.08 -11.81
CA PHE A 472 3.37 9.43 -13.22
C PHE A 472 3.61 8.22 -14.10
N ALA A 473 2.71 8.00 -15.06
CA ALA A 473 2.84 6.93 -16.03
C ALA A 473 3.88 7.30 -17.11
N ASN A 474 4.37 6.27 -17.81
CA ASN A 474 5.22 6.47 -18.99
C ASN A 474 4.43 7.16 -20.12
N ASP A 475 5.05 8.12 -20.82
CA ASP A 475 4.53 8.77 -22.01
C ASP A 475 5.28 8.29 -23.27
N PRO A 476 4.90 7.15 -23.87
CA PRO A 476 5.58 6.63 -25.06
C PRO A 476 5.38 7.50 -26.31
N ALA A 477 4.49 8.51 -26.27
CA ALA A 477 4.30 9.44 -27.37
C ALA A 477 5.31 10.60 -27.34
N ASP A 478 5.95 10.86 -26.19
CA ASP A 478 7.03 11.82 -26.08
C ASP A 478 8.35 11.20 -26.55
N ALA A 479 8.94 11.81 -27.58
CA ALA A 479 10.21 11.34 -28.15
C ALA A 479 11.45 11.73 -27.33
N LEU A 480 11.29 12.59 -26.33
CA LEU A 480 12.39 13.15 -25.54
C LEU A 480 12.50 12.56 -24.14
N PHE A 481 11.36 12.26 -23.51
CA PHE A 481 11.29 11.80 -22.13
C PHE A 481 10.27 10.67 -22.03
N ASP A 482 10.63 9.62 -21.32
CA ASP A 482 9.71 8.54 -20.98
C ASP A 482 8.82 8.98 -19.79
N PHE A 483 9.38 9.70 -18.82
CA PHE A 483 8.65 10.19 -17.65
C PHE A 483 8.81 11.68 -17.42
N ARG A 484 7.72 12.34 -17.02
CA ARG A 484 7.70 13.74 -16.61
C ARG A 484 7.18 13.87 -15.19
N LEU A 485 8.11 14.03 -14.26
CA LEU A 485 7.85 14.16 -12.84
C LEU A 485 7.64 15.64 -12.48
N LEU A 486 6.45 15.96 -11.96
CA LEU A 486 6.05 17.32 -11.63
C LEU A 486 5.91 17.47 -10.11
N GLY A 487 6.82 18.23 -9.51
CA GLY A 487 6.78 18.60 -8.10
C GLY A 487 5.94 19.82 -7.79
N THR A 488 5.78 20.10 -6.51
CA THR A 488 5.00 21.21 -5.96
C THR A 488 5.93 22.24 -5.33
N GLY A 489 6.01 23.42 -5.95
CA GLY A 489 6.92 24.46 -5.46
C GLY A 489 6.60 24.97 -4.06
N GLY A 490 7.62 25.11 -3.22
CA GLY A 490 7.57 25.54 -1.83
C GLY A 490 7.35 24.40 -0.83
N GLU A 491 7.33 23.15 -1.29
CA GLU A 491 7.18 21.95 -0.47
C GLU A 491 8.45 21.10 -0.55
N ARG A 492 8.55 20.08 0.29
CA ARG A 492 9.70 19.16 0.23
C ARG A 492 9.27 17.93 -0.57
N ASP A 493 9.86 17.76 -1.74
CA ASP A 493 9.52 16.69 -2.66
C ASP A 493 10.60 15.60 -2.74
N ALA A 494 10.17 14.36 -2.89
CA ALA A 494 11.03 13.23 -3.22
C ALA A 494 10.69 12.70 -4.62
N PHE A 495 11.58 12.96 -5.60
CA PHE A 495 11.46 12.50 -6.97
C PHE A 495 12.09 11.12 -7.15
N ASN A 496 11.26 10.09 -7.19
CA ASN A 496 11.67 8.71 -7.29
C ASN A 496 11.83 8.28 -8.75
N ILE A 497 13.01 7.77 -9.07
CA ILE A 497 13.43 7.34 -10.40
C ILE A 497 13.71 5.85 -10.35
N ASP A 498 12.91 5.07 -11.08
CA ASP A 498 13.08 3.63 -11.16
C ASP A 498 14.16 3.26 -12.19
N LEU A 499 15.30 2.79 -11.68
CA LEU A 499 16.42 2.36 -12.50
C LEU A 499 16.27 0.91 -13.00
N ALA A 500 15.28 0.15 -12.53
CA ALA A 500 14.99 -1.17 -13.08
C ALA A 500 14.12 -1.10 -14.35
N ALA A 501 13.56 0.08 -14.65
CA ALA A 501 12.77 0.33 -15.85
C ALA A 501 13.65 0.33 -17.12
N ALA A 502 13.07 -0.09 -18.25
CA ALA A 502 13.76 -0.01 -19.54
C ALA A 502 13.78 1.43 -20.08
N GLU A 503 12.76 2.19 -19.68
CA GLU A 503 12.60 3.63 -19.84
C GLU A 503 13.66 4.38 -19.03
N ASN A 504 14.45 5.22 -19.69
CA ASN A 504 15.70 5.76 -19.14
C ASN A 504 15.85 7.27 -19.35
N GLN A 505 14.83 7.96 -19.86
CA GLN A 505 14.80 9.41 -20.02
C GLN A 505 13.77 10.04 -19.09
N TYR A 506 14.24 10.80 -18.11
CA TYR A 506 13.41 11.45 -17.11
C TYR A 506 13.51 12.97 -17.20
N GLN A 507 12.38 13.64 -17.05
CA GLN A 507 12.32 15.07 -16.78
C GLN A 507 11.74 15.31 -15.38
N VAL A 508 12.40 16.16 -14.61
CA VAL A 508 11.93 16.63 -13.29
C VAL A 508 11.72 18.14 -13.36
N SER A 509 10.54 18.59 -12.95
CA SER A 509 10.19 20.01 -12.86
C SER A 509 9.65 20.34 -11.47
N GLY A 510 9.81 21.59 -11.05
CA GLY A 510 9.33 22.06 -9.75
C GLY A 510 10.31 21.80 -8.59
N PHE A 511 11.54 21.38 -8.88
CA PHE A 511 12.54 21.05 -7.86
C PHE A 511 12.97 22.28 -7.04
N ASP A 512 12.82 22.20 -5.73
CA ASP A 512 13.16 23.24 -4.78
C ASP A 512 14.55 23.06 -4.14
N THR A 513 15.22 24.19 -3.97
CA THR A 513 16.57 24.27 -3.36
C THR A 513 16.60 25.09 -2.09
N GLY A 514 15.43 25.47 -1.57
CA GLY A 514 15.26 26.29 -0.38
C GLY A 514 15.73 25.57 0.90
N PRO A 515 16.32 26.27 1.89
CA PRO A 515 16.64 25.66 3.18
C PRO A 515 15.37 25.11 3.86
N GLY A 516 15.38 23.83 4.25
CA GLY A 516 14.24 23.15 4.88
C GLY A 516 13.17 22.66 3.91
N GLN A 517 13.29 22.98 2.61
CA GLN A 517 12.40 22.59 1.51
C GLN A 517 13.27 22.12 0.33
N ARG A 518 14.36 21.43 0.64
CA ARG A 518 15.29 20.97 -0.39
C ARG A 518 14.87 19.58 -0.81
N ASP A 519 14.55 19.48 -2.09
CA ASP A 519 14.06 18.24 -2.65
C ASP A 519 15.17 17.21 -2.80
N ALA A 520 14.77 15.97 -3.07
CA ALA A 520 15.70 14.90 -3.36
C ALA A 520 15.31 14.17 -4.63
N VAL A 521 16.32 13.77 -5.41
CA VAL A 521 16.18 12.74 -6.43
C VAL A 521 16.51 11.40 -5.76
N VAL A 522 15.53 10.52 -5.65
CA VAL A 522 15.65 9.20 -5.04
C VAL A 522 15.77 8.16 -6.15
N LEU A 523 16.91 7.48 -6.22
CA LEU A 523 17.16 6.42 -7.19
C LEU A 523 16.79 5.07 -6.58
N ILE A 524 15.87 4.33 -7.19
CA ILE A 524 15.39 3.02 -6.72
C ILE A 524 15.66 1.93 -7.76
N GLY A 525 15.54 0.65 -7.36
CA GLY A 525 15.61 -0.49 -8.29
C GLY A 525 17.01 -1.00 -8.63
N ASP A 526 18.06 -0.22 -8.38
CA ASP A 526 19.45 -0.65 -8.59
C ASP A 526 20.41 -0.14 -7.50
N ALA A 527 20.71 -1.01 -6.52
CA ALA A 527 21.65 -0.71 -5.44
C ALA A 527 23.12 -0.56 -5.90
N GLY A 528 23.45 -1.01 -7.11
CA GLY A 528 24.77 -0.88 -7.71
C GLY A 528 24.94 0.37 -8.58
N ALA A 529 23.89 1.17 -8.75
CA ALA A 529 23.91 2.35 -9.60
C ALA A 529 24.92 3.40 -9.12
N VAL A 530 25.55 4.09 -10.07
CA VAL A 530 26.53 5.14 -9.81
C VAL A 530 26.16 6.39 -10.61
N VAL A 531 26.04 7.53 -9.92
CA VAL A 531 25.96 8.84 -10.58
C VAL A 531 27.30 9.12 -11.26
N GLN A 532 27.35 9.04 -12.60
CA GLN A 532 28.56 9.28 -13.37
C GLN A 532 28.89 10.77 -13.47
N SER A 533 27.87 11.61 -13.65
CA SER A 533 28.03 13.05 -13.79
C SER A 533 26.76 13.81 -13.42
N ILE A 534 26.97 15.02 -12.92
CA ILE A 534 25.97 16.09 -12.81
C ILE A 534 26.51 17.26 -13.62
N ASP A 535 25.84 17.64 -14.69
CA ASP A 535 26.17 18.81 -15.52
C ASP A 535 25.20 19.96 -15.25
N ASN A 536 25.71 20.99 -14.57
CA ASN A 536 24.99 22.24 -14.25
C ASN A 536 25.49 23.42 -15.11
N ALA A 537 26.10 23.17 -16.28
CA ALA A 537 26.62 24.26 -17.11
C ALA A 537 25.51 25.08 -17.81
N GLY A 538 24.30 24.50 -17.90
CA GLY A 538 23.13 25.07 -18.57
C GLY A 538 22.15 25.78 -17.63
N ALA A 539 20.91 25.96 -18.11
CA ALA A 539 19.79 26.40 -17.27
C ALA A 539 19.15 25.22 -16.51
N ASP A 540 19.36 24.01 -17.02
CA ASP A 540 18.86 22.74 -16.47
C ASP A 540 20.07 21.92 -16.00
N SER A 541 19.88 21.10 -14.96
CA SER A 541 20.85 20.09 -14.56
C SER A 541 20.61 18.80 -15.33
N ILE A 542 21.69 18.19 -15.84
CA ILE A 542 21.63 16.87 -16.47
C ILE A 542 22.42 15.88 -15.61
N VAL A 543 21.72 14.88 -15.07
CA VAL A 543 22.31 13.78 -14.32
C VAL A 543 22.40 12.55 -15.22
N THR A 544 23.56 11.91 -15.24
CA THR A 544 23.73 10.61 -15.89
C THR A 544 24.05 9.57 -14.83
N VAL A 545 23.18 8.56 -14.72
CA VAL A 545 23.31 7.44 -13.81
C VAL A 545 23.68 6.21 -14.62
N ALA A 546 24.68 5.48 -14.16
CA ALA A 546 25.05 4.19 -14.74
C ALA A 546 24.62 3.06 -13.85
N GLU A 547 23.87 2.15 -14.46
CA GLU A 547 23.23 1.03 -13.79
C GLU A 547 24.05 -0.25 -13.91
N THR A 548 23.77 -1.17 -12.99
CA THR A 548 24.25 -2.54 -12.99
C THR A 548 23.76 -3.24 -14.25
N GLY A 549 24.66 -3.46 -15.21
CA GLY A 549 24.32 -4.05 -16.51
C GLY A 549 24.67 -3.15 -17.70
N GLY A 550 25.04 -1.89 -17.43
CA GLY A 550 25.58 -0.97 -18.44
C GLY A 550 24.54 -0.07 -19.11
N GLN A 551 23.29 -0.10 -18.63
CA GLN A 551 22.28 0.89 -18.97
C GLN A 551 22.66 2.26 -18.41
N LEU A 552 22.25 3.32 -19.11
CA LEU A 552 22.46 4.70 -18.70
C LEU A 552 21.10 5.39 -18.60
N THR A 553 20.75 5.84 -17.40
CA THR A 553 19.58 6.69 -17.16
C THR A 553 19.99 8.15 -17.16
N THR A 554 19.22 8.98 -17.87
CA THR A 554 19.42 10.42 -17.98
C THR A 554 18.25 11.14 -17.32
N ILE A 555 18.56 11.99 -16.34
CA ILE A 555 17.58 12.77 -15.59
C ILE A 555 17.84 14.25 -15.86
N THR A 556 16.87 14.93 -16.45
CA THR A 556 16.93 16.36 -16.74
C THR A 556 16.10 17.12 -15.71
N LEU A 557 16.74 17.94 -14.89
CA LEU A 557 16.05 18.78 -13.90
C LEU A 557 15.94 20.21 -14.43
N VAL A 558 14.71 20.67 -14.59
CA VAL A 558 14.39 21.92 -15.26
C VAL A 558 14.64 23.11 -14.33
N GLY A 559 15.46 24.05 -14.78
CA GLY A 559 15.62 25.36 -14.13
C GLY A 559 16.36 25.38 -12.79
N VAL A 560 17.07 24.30 -12.45
CA VAL A 560 17.75 24.16 -11.15
C VAL A 560 19.16 23.60 -11.30
N ASP A 561 20.07 24.01 -10.42
CA ASP A 561 21.41 23.44 -10.26
C ASP A 561 21.42 22.42 -9.12
N LEU A 562 21.75 21.16 -9.42
CA LEU A 562 21.85 20.10 -8.43
C LEU A 562 23.17 20.08 -7.66
N LEU A 563 23.12 19.62 -6.43
CA LEU A 563 24.27 19.18 -5.64
C LEU A 563 24.27 17.65 -5.57
N ASN A 564 25.46 17.07 -5.36
CA ASN A 564 25.57 15.61 -5.13
C ASN A 564 24.70 15.14 -3.95
N THR A 565 24.44 16.00 -2.96
CA THR A 565 23.62 15.68 -1.78
C THR A 565 22.12 15.66 -2.06
N ASP A 566 21.65 16.12 -3.23
CA ASP A 566 20.24 15.94 -3.65
C ASP A 566 19.94 14.52 -4.09
N ILE A 567 20.96 13.80 -4.54
CA ILE A 567 20.77 12.47 -5.12
C ILE A 567 20.99 11.45 -4.01
N VAL A 568 19.95 10.68 -3.74
CA VAL A 568 19.92 9.66 -2.72
C VAL A 568 19.69 8.31 -3.39
N LEU A 569 20.49 7.31 -3.04
CA LEU A 569 20.16 5.92 -3.38
C LEU A 569 19.11 5.46 -2.38
N GLY A 570 17.90 5.18 -2.86
CA GLY A 570 16.84 4.62 -2.04
C GLY A 570 17.28 3.29 -1.46
N SER A 571 17.04 3.08 -0.17
CA SER A 571 17.19 1.74 0.42
C SER A 571 16.02 0.90 -0.08
N VAL A 572 16.32 -0.16 -0.83
CA VAL A 572 15.38 -1.26 -1.08
C VAL A 572 15.33 -2.12 0.17
#